data_AF-Q9TVB4-F1
#
_entry.id   AF-Q9TVB4-F1
#
_cell.length_a   1.000
_cell.length_b   1.000
_cell.length_c   1.000
_cell.angle_alpha   90.00
_cell.angle_beta   90.00
_cell.angle_gamma   90.00
#
_symmetry.space_group_name_H-M   'P 1'
#
loop_
_entity.id
_entity.type
_entity.pdbx_description
1 polymer ?
#
loop_
_entity_poly.entity_id
_entity_poly.type
_entity_poly.pdbx_seq_one_letter_code
_entity_poly.pdbx_strand_id
1 'polypeptide(L)'
;MSPRQPLVLVFLVLGCCSAAPRPHKPTVVVFPGDLRTNLTDKQLAEEYLFRYGYTQVAELSDDKQSLSRGLRLLQRRLALPETGELDKTTLEAMRAPRCGVPDLGKFQTFEGDLKWHHNDITYWIQNYSEDLPRDVIDDAFARAFAVWS
;
A
#
# COMPACT_ATOMS: atom_id res chain seq x y z
N MET A 1 -74.24 -28.99 -33.14
CA MET A 1 -73.53 -30.02 -32.35
C MET A 1 -72.04 -29.88 -32.63
N SER A 2 -71.32 -29.29 -31.68
CA SER A 2 -69.87 -29.49 -31.46
C SER A 2 -69.72 -30.86 -30.76
N PRO A 3 -68.61 -31.62 -30.90
CA PRO A 3 -67.27 -31.28 -30.37
C PRO A 3 -66.17 -31.32 -31.45
N ARG A 4 -65.16 -30.43 -31.47
CA ARG A 4 -64.02 -30.27 -30.55
C ARG A 4 -63.15 -31.55 -30.50
N GLN A 5 -61.83 -31.57 -30.70
CA GLN A 5 -60.77 -30.56 -30.81
C GLN A 5 -59.44 -31.29 -31.17
N PRO A 6 -58.22 -30.70 -31.11
CA PRO A 6 -57.22 -30.80 -32.17
C PRO A 6 -55.96 -31.62 -31.78
N LEU A 7 -55.06 -31.82 -32.74
CA LEU A 7 -53.70 -32.27 -32.50
C LEU A 7 -52.94 -31.15 -31.74
N VAL A 8 -52.77 -31.32 -30.43
CA VAL A 8 -52.11 -30.34 -29.54
C VAL A 8 -50.59 -30.48 -29.72
N LEU A 9 -49.97 -29.43 -30.24
CA LEU A 9 -48.53 -29.22 -30.25
C LEU A 9 -48.08 -28.93 -28.81
N VAL A 10 -47.34 -29.85 -28.19
CA VAL A 10 -46.80 -29.67 -26.84
C VAL A 10 -45.55 -28.80 -26.93
N PHE A 11 -45.71 -27.49 -26.75
CA PHE A 11 -44.59 -26.60 -26.40
C PHE A 11 -44.33 -26.72 -24.90
N LEU A 12 -43.31 -27.50 -24.53
CA LEU A 12 -42.73 -27.50 -23.19
C LEU A 12 -42.05 -26.14 -22.94
N VAL A 13 -42.74 -25.24 -22.23
CA VAL A 13 -42.16 -24.00 -21.73
C VAL A 13 -41.28 -24.35 -20.52
N LEU A 14 -39.99 -24.57 -20.76
CA LEU A 14 -38.97 -24.53 -19.70
C LEU A 14 -38.80 -23.07 -19.25
N GLY A 15 -39.63 -22.67 -18.28
CA GLY A 15 -39.43 -21.44 -17.53
C GLY A 15 -38.16 -21.56 -16.69
N CYS A 16 -37.03 -21.09 -17.22
CA CYS A 16 -35.81 -20.91 -16.46
C CYS A 16 -36.05 -19.84 -15.38
N CYS A 17 -36.32 -20.29 -14.14
CA CYS A 17 -36.16 -19.46 -12.95
C CYS A 17 -34.69 -19.07 -12.81
N SER A 18 -34.26 -18.03 -13.53
CA SER A 18 -32.93 -17.46 -13.38
C SER A 18 -32.92 -16.60 -12.12
N ALA A 19 -32.75 -17.23 -10.96
CA ALA A 19 -32.31 -16.52 -9.76
C ALA A 19 -30.83 -16.15 -9.95
N ALA A 20 -30.58 -15.05 -10.66
CA ALA A 20 -29.23 -14.51 -10.78
C ALA A 20 -28.72 -14.13 -9.38
N PRO A 21 -27.57 -14.63 -8.93
CA PRO A 21 -26.95 -14.18 -7.69
C PRO A 21 -26.79 -12.66 -7.76
N ARG A 22 -27.33 -11.94 -6.78
CA ARG A 22 -27.14 -10.49 -6.71
C ARG A 22 -25.65 -10.22 -6.52
N PRO A 23 -25.06 -9.23 -7.23
CA PRO A 23 -23.68 -8.83 -6.98
C PRO A 23 -23.55 -8.44 -5.51
N HIS A 24 -22.83 -9.27 -4.76
CA HIS A 24 -22.60 -9.07 -3.34
C HIS A 24 -21.63 -7.89 -3.21
N LYS A 25 -22.15 -6.69 -2.93
CA LYS A 25 -21.30 -5.58 -2.52
C LYS A 25 -20.71 -5.95 -1.16
N PRO A 26 -19.38 -6.11 -1.02
CA PRO A 26 -18.79 -6.40 0.27
C PRO A 26 -19.13 -5.24 1.22
N THR A 27 -19.80 -5.56 2.32
CA THR A 27 -20.02 -4.61 3.41
C THR A 27 -18.69 -4.46 4.14
N VAL A 28 -18.03 -3.32 3.97
CA VAL A 28 -16.87 -2.96 4.79
C VAL A 28 -17.39 -2.64 6.19
N VAL A 29 -17.20 -3.56 7.13
CA VAL A 29 -17.48 -3.33 8.55
C VAL A 29 -16.31 -2.55 9.14
N VAL A 30 -16.62 -1.50 9.89
CA VAL A 30 -15.63 -0.65 10.57
C VAL A 30 -15.75 -0.92 12.06
N PHE A 31 -14.67 -1.35 12.70
CA PHE A 31 -14.69 -1.65 14.12
C PHE A 31 -14.28 -0.42 14.94
N PRO A 32 -14.85 -0.24 16.15
CA PRO A 32 -14.38 0.80 17.07
C PRO A 32 -12.89 0.61 17.39
N GLY A 33 -12.06 1.61 17.07
CA GLY A 33 -10.61 1.56 17.25
C GLY A 33 -9.80 1.42 15.95
N ASP A 34 -10.46 1.12 14.81
CA ASP A 34 -9.79 1.15 13.52
C ASP A 34 -9.31 2.59 13.23
N LEU A 35 -7.99 2.77 13.15
CA LEU A 35 -7.37 4.01 12.68
C LEU A 35 -7.64 4.17 11.18
N ARG A 36 -8.84 4.66 10.85
CA ARG A 36 -9.09 5.18 9.50
C ARG A 36 -8.32 6.48 9.38
N THR A 37 -7.27 6.46 8.57
CA THR A 37 -6.81 7.70 7.95
C THR A 37 -7.96 8.18 7.08
N ASN A 38 -8.69 9.21 7.50
CA ASN A 38 -9.77 9.85 6.72
C ASN A 38 -9.20 10.66 5.55
N LEU A 39 -8.19 10.11 4.87
CA LEU A 39 -7.52 10.71 3.74
C LEU A 39 -8.18 10.21 2.47
N THR A 40 -8.46 11.14 1.56
CA THR A 40 -8.70 10.79 0.17
C THR A 40 -7.43 10.19 -0.44
N ASP A 41 -7.57 9.40 -1.50
CA ASP A 41 -6.44 8.79 -2.20
C ASP A 41 -5.41 9.83 -2.65
N LYS A 42 -5.90 11.00 -3.08
CA LYS A 42 -5.04 12.13 -3.44
C LYS A 42 -4.25 12.66 -2.24
N GLN A 43 -4.90 12.88 -1.10
CA GLN A 43 -4.23 13.36 0.11
C GLN A 43 -3.21 12.35 0.63
N LEU A 44 -3.55 11.05 0.60
CA LEU A 44 -2.63 9.97 0.92
C LEU A 44 -1.38 10.04 0.03
N ALA A 45 -1.57 10.21 -1.29
CA ALA A 45 -0.47 10.31 -2.23
C ALA A 45 0.41 11.54 -2.01
N GLU A 46 -0.20 12.70 -1.76
CA GLU A 46 0.52 13.95 -1.47
C GLU A 46 1.37 13.83 -0.19
N GLU A 47 0.79 13.28 0.90
CA GLU A 47 1.51 13.05 2.15
C GLU A 47 2.64 12.02 1.98
N TYR A 48 2.39 10.96 1.23
CA TYR A 48 3.38 9.92 0.94
C TYR A 48 4.57 10.50 0.17
N LEU A 49 4.31 11.18 -0.94
CA LEU A 49 5.35 11.75 -1.78
C LEU A 49 6.17 12.80 -1.03
N PHE A 50 5.53 13.56 -0.13
CA PHE A 50 6.24 14.48 0.75
C PHE A 50 7.13 13.73 1.76
N ARG A 51 6.56 12.78 2.51
CA ARG A 51 7.28 12.01 3.55
C ARG A 51 8.51 11.30 2.99
N TYR A 52 8.42 10.74 1.79
CA TYR A 52 9.51 9.97 1.18
C TYR A 52 10.40 10.78 0.23
N GLY A 53 10.24 12.12 0.17
CA GLY A 53 11.16 13.03 -0.51
C GLY A 53 10.93 13.23 -2.02
N TYR A 54 9.84 12.70 -2.57
CA TYR A 54 9.50 12.84 -3.99
C TYR A 54 9.02 14.23 -4.37
N THR A 55 8.34 14.93 -3.45
CA THR A 55 7.80 16.28 -3.73
C THR A 55 8.92 17.33 -3.85
N GLN A 56 9.91 17.31 -2.96
CA GLN A 56 11.03 18.27 -2.99
C GLN A 56 11.82 18.16 -4.31
N VAL A 57 12.04 16.94 -4.80
CA VAL A 57 12.69 16.69 -6.09
C VAL A 57 11.81 17.13 -7.27
N ALA A 58 10.48 17.07 -7.13
CA ALA A 58 9.56 17.55 -8.15
C ALA A 58 9.50 19.09 -8.21
N GLU A 59 9.52 19.77 -7.06
CA GLU A 59 9.43 21.24 -6.95
C GLU A 59 10.66 21.97 -7.49
N LEU A 60 11.85 21.36 -7.48
CA LEU A 60 13.08 21.91 -8.09
C LEU A 60 12.97 22.17 -9.60
N SER A 61 11.89 21.74 -10.26
CA SER A 61 11.71 21.88 -11.71
C SER A 61 10.75 23.00 -12.15
N ASP A 62 10.24 23.83 -11.22
CA ASP A 62 9.40 25.02 -11.47
C ASP A 62 8.22 24.82 -12.44
N ASP A 63 7.56 23.65 -12.35
CA ASP A 63 6.47 23.27 -13.25
C ASP A 63 5.18 22.94 -12.48
N LYS A 64 4.03 23.36 -13.00
CA LYS A 64 2.70 23.27 -12.35
C LYS A 64 2.18 21.83 -12.19
N GLN A 65 2.97 20.82 -12.57
CA GLN A 65 2.62 19.39 -12.60
C GLN A 65 3.40 18.56 -11.56
N SER A 66 3.53 19.09 -10.33
CA SER A 66 4.35 18.51 -9.26
C SER A 66 3.93 17.09 -8.84
N LEU A 67 2.63 16.82 -8.71
CA LEU A 67 2.11 15.51 -8.29
C LEU A 67 2.46 14.40 -9.28
N SER A 68 2.18 14.61 -10.58
CA SER A 68 2.42 13.60 -11.62
C SER A 68 3.91 13.28 -11.77
N ARG A 69 4.78 14.29 -11.60
CA ARG A 69 6.23 14.09 -11.59
C ARG A 69 6.69 13.27 -10.39
N GLY A 70 6.20 13.59 -9.19
CA GLY A 70 6.48 12.79 -7.98
C GLY A 70 6.04 11.34 -8.14
N LEU A 71 4.85 11.12 -8.73
CA LEU A 71 4.33 9.79 -9.03
C LEU A 71 5.21 9.02 -10.01
N ARG A 72 5.68 9.64 -11.10
CA ARG A 72 6.62 8.98 -12.04
C ARG A 72 7.91 8.56 -11.35
N LEU A 73 8.48 9.41 -10.50
CA LEU A 73 9.70 9.09 -9.75
C LEU A 73 9.47 7.93 -8.77
N LEU A 74 8.33 7.92 -8.08
CA LEU A 74 7.94 6.81 -7.19
C LEU A 74 7.75 5.52 -7.98
N GLN A 75 6.96 5.55 -9.06
CA GLN A 75 6.70 4.40 -9.91
C GLN A 75 8.00 3.81 -10.43
N ARG A 76 8.92 4.64 -10.94
CA ARG A 76 10.26 4.21 -11.34
C ARG A 76 11.02 3.51 -10.21
N ARG A 77 11.00 4.07 -9.00
CA ARG A 77 11.71 3.51 -7.83
C ARG A 77 11.12 2.17 -7.39
N LEU A 78 9.81 2.00 -7.51
CA LEU A 78 9.09 0.76 -7.24
C LEU A 78 9.07 -0.22 -8.42
N ALA A 79 9.77 0.10 -9.53
CA ALA A 79 9.74 -0.66 -10.77
C ALA A 79 8.32 -0.89 -11.34
N LEU A 80 7.43 0.08 -11.16
CA LEU A 80 6.09 0.15 -11.74
C LEU A 80 6.13 0.93 -13.08
N PRO A 81 5.13 0.75 -13.96
CA PRO A 81 4.97 1.60 -15.14
C PRO A 81 4.89 3.08 -14.76
N GLU A 82 5.72 3.92 -15.40
CA GLU A 82 5.82 5.36 -15.11
C GLU A 82 4.66 6.19 -15.72
N THR A 83 3.43 5.88 -15.35
CA THR A 83 2.22 6.57 -15.84
C THR A 83 2.18 8.03 -15.38
N GLY A 84 2.68 8.32 -14.18
CA GLY A 84 2.50 9.60 -13.49
C GLY A 84 1.07 9.85 -13.03
N GLU A 85 0.25 8.80 -13.03
CA GLU A 85 -1.13 8.83 -12.56
C GLU A 85 -1.25 8.07 -11.24
N LEU A 86 -2.21 8.46 -10.42
CA LEU A 86 -2.52 7.76 -9.19
C LEU A 86 -3.42 6.55 -9.50
N ASP A 87 -2.82 5.57 -10.18
CA ASP A 87 -3.50 4.33 -10.54
C ASP A 87 -3.63 3.36 -9.37
N LYS A 88 -4.46 2.33 -9.56
CA LYS A 88 -4.75 1.33 -8.51
C LYS A 88 -3.48 0.63 -8.02
N THR A 89 -2.57 0.28 -8.92
CA THR A 89 -1.30 -0.38 -8.60
C THR A 89 -0.42 0.51 -7.72
N THR A 90 -0.33 1.80 -8.06
CA THR A 90 0.42 2.79 -7.28
C THR A 90 -0.20 2.99 -5.91
N LEU A 91 -1.54 3.06 -5.81
CA LEU A 91 -2.25 3.16 -4.53
C LEU A 91 -2.06 1.93 -3.64
N GLU A 92 -2.12 0.73 -4.21
CA GLU A 92 -1.84 -0.50 -3.48
C GLU A 92 -0.41 -0.52 -2.93
N ALA A 93 0.56 -0.09 -3.74
CA ALA A 93 1.95 0.03 -3.31
C ALA A 93 2.15 1.10 -2.22
N MET A 94 1.45 2.23 -2.30
CA MET A 94 1.49 3.28 -1.26
C MET A 94 0.89 2.81 0.07
N ARG A 95 -0.11 1.93 0.05
CA ARG A 95 -0.78 1.40 1.25
C ARG A 95 -0.06 0.20 1.87
N ALA A 96 0.91 -0.39 1.18
CA ALA A 96 1.70 -1.49 1.73
C ALA A 96 2.58 -1.00 2.89
N PRO A 97 2.69 -1.77 4.00
CA PRO A 97 3.62 -1.45 5.08
C PRO A 97 5.05 -1.34 4.56
N ARG A 98 5.80 -0.34 5.04
CA ARG A 98 7.17 -0.07 4.59
C ARG A 98 8.02 0.58 5.67
N CYS A 99 9.32 0.68 5.42
CA CYS A 99 10.24 1.46 6.23
C CYS A 99 9.88 2.96 6.18
N GLY A 100 10.02 3.66 7.31
CA GLY A 100 9.74 5.10 7.44
C GLY A 100 10.87 6.02 6.97
N VAL A 101 12.00 5.47 6.53
CA VAL A 101 13.12 6.26 5.99
C VAL A 101 12.76 6.79 4.59
N PRO A 102 13.00 8.08 4.28
CA PRO A 102 12.73 8.66 2.97
C PRO A 102 13.46 7.95 1.81
N ASP A 103 12.85 7.90 0.62
CA ASP A 103 13.46 7.26 -0.56
C ASP A 103 14.45 8.16 -1.28
N LEU A 104 14.17 9.47 -1.30
CA LEU A 104 14.96 10.50 -1.98
C LEU A 104 15.37 11.58 -0.98
N GLY A 105 16.55 12.14 -1.17
CA GLY A 105 17.13 13.19 -0.32
C GLY A 105 18.38 12.73 0.42
N LYS A 106 18.97 13.64 1.21
CA LYS A 106 20.12 13.32 2.04
C LYS A 106 19.65 12.59 3.29
N PHE A 107 20.10 11.35 3.46
CA PHE A 107 19.94 10.53 4.66
C PHE A 107 20.85 11.06 5.80
N GLN A 108 20.68 12.33 6.20
CA GLN A 108 21.52 12.95 7.23
C GLN A 108 20.66 13.35 8.42
N THR A 109 20.52 12.44 9.39
CA THR A 109 20.17 12.84 10.76
C THR A 109 21.32 13.63 11.39
N PHE A 110 22.55 13.37 10.94
CA PHE A 110 23.78 13.98 11.44
C PHE A 110 24.62 14.50 10.28
N GLU A 111 25.34 15.60 10.50
CA GLU A 111 26.33 16.11 9.54
C GLU A 111 27.59 15.23 9.54
N GLY A 112 28.30 15.17 8.41
CA GLY A 112 29.60 14.49 8.29
C GLY A 112 29.59 13.17 7.49
N ASP A 113 30.68 12.41 7.65
CA ASP A 113 30.86 11.09 7.04
C ASP A 113 30.11 10.03 7.84
N LEU A 114 29.04 9.48 7.27
CA LEU A 114 28.14 8.52 7.93
C LEU A 114 28.67 7.09 7.86
N LYS A 115 29.91 6.92 8.31
CA LYS A 115 30.60 5.63 8.33
C LYS A 115 31.20 5.39 9.71
N TRP A 116 31.04 4.17 10.22
CA TRP A 116 31.80 3.76 11.38
C TRP A 116 33.29 3.70 11.05
N HIS A 117 34.10 4.47 11.78
CA HIS A 117 35.56 4.51 11.61
C HIS A 117 36.28 3.35 12.32
N HIS A 118 35.53 2.43 12.91
CA HIS A 118 35.99 1.20 13.56
C HIS A 118 34.98 0.08 13.28
N ASN A 119 35.38 -1.16 13.50
CA ASN A 119 34.56 -2.33 13.20
C ASN A 119 33.91 -2.94 14.45
N ASP A 120 34.45 -2.66 15.65
CA ASP A 120 33.94 -3.17 16.92
C ASP A 120 32.78 -2.31 17.43
N ILE A 121 31.60 -2.46 16.82
CA ILE A 121 30.42 -1.67 17.17
C ILE A 121 29.68 -2.29 18.36
N THR A 122 29.40 -1.49 19.38
CA THR A 122 28.60 -1.88 20.55
C THR A 122 27.21 -1.25 20.50
N TYR A 123 26.18 -1.98 20.94
CA TYR A 123 24.80 -1.45 21.03
C TYR A 123 24.21 -1.68 22.42
N TRP A 124 23.18 -0.89 22.77
CA TRP A 124 22.32 -1.14 23.93
C TRP A 124 20.85 -1.03 23.53
N ILE A 125 19.98 -1.84 24.14
CA ILE A 125 18.53 -1.74 23.94
C ILE A 125 17.97 -0.88 25.06
N GLN A 126 17.56 0.35 24.72
CA GLN A 126 17.05 1.31 25.71
C GLN A 126 15.63 0.95 26.16
N ASN A 127 14.76 0.61 25.21
CA ASN A 127 13.35 0.31 25.42
C ASN A 127 13.00 -1.02 24.77
N TYR A 128 12.10 -1.76 25.40
CA TYR A 128 11.59 -3.04 24.90
C TYR A 128 10.10 -2.88 24.58
N SER A 129 9.61 -3.58 23.56
CA SER A 129 8.17 -3.67 23.31
C SER A 129 7.52 -4.59 24.35
N GLU A 130 6.30 -4.26 24.76
CA GLU A 130 5.46 -5.14 25.59
C GLU A 130 4.86 -6.30 24.80
N ASP A 131 4.91 -6.25 23.47
CA ASP A 131 4.36 -7.28 22.58
C ASP A 131 5.15 -8.60 22.63
N LEU A 132 6.42 -8.56 23.07
CA LEU A 132 7.33 -9.71 23.06
C LEU A 132 8.16 -9.80 24.36
N PRO A 133 8.50 -11.03 24.81
CA PRO A 133 9.46 -11.23 25.90
C PRO A 133 10.83 -10.61 25.60
N ARG A 134 11.52 -10.15 26.65
CA ARG A 134 12.82 -9.45 26.51
C ARG A 134 13.89 -10.31 25.85
N ASP A 135 13.99 -11.57 26.22
CA ASP A 135 14.94 -12.53 25.66
C ASP A 135 14.72 -12.75 24.16
N VAL A 136 13.47 -12.78 23.71
CA VAL A 136 13.13 -12.85 22.28
C VAL A 136 13.56 -11.59 21.54
N ILE A 137 13.41 -10.41 22.16
CA ILE A 137 13.85 -9.14 21.59
C ILE A 137 15.38 -9.08 21.50
N ASP A 138 16.09 -9.49 22.56
CA ASP A 138 17.55 -9.52 22.62
C ASP A 138 18.13 -10.40 21.51
N ASP A 139 17.59 -11.60 21.38
CA ASP A 139 17.94 -12.58 20.36
C ASP A 139 17.59 -12.10 18.93
N ALA A 140 16.43 -11.43 18.76
CA ALA A 140 16.06 -10.83 17.48
C ALA A 140 17.04 -9.75 17.02
N PHE A 141 17.44 -8.84 17.92
CA PHE A 141 18.43 -7.82 17.59
C PHE A 141 19.82 -8.42 17.35
N ALA A 142 20.25 -9.40 18.15
CA ALA A 142 21.52 -10.08 17.94
C ALA A 142 21.59 -10.73 16.56
N ARG A 143 20.53 -11.46 16.14
CA ARG A 143 20.45 -12.01 14.79
C ARG A 143 20.39 -10.95 13.70
N ALA A 144 19.71 -9.84 13.94
CA ALA A 144 19.64 -8.75 12.96
C ALA A 144 21.03 -8.13 12.71
N PHE A 145 21.84 -7.95 13.75
CA PHE A 145 23.24 -7.52 13.59
C PHE A 145 24.09 -8.57 12.89
N ALA A 146 23.86 -9.86 13.17
CA ALA A 146 24.59 -10.96 12.53
C ALA A 146 24.39 -11.04 11.00
N VAL A 147 23.37 -10.39 10.44
CA VAL A 147 23.19 -10.28 8.97
C VAL A 147 24.27 -9.40 8.32
N TRP A 148 24.85 -8.47 9.08
CA TRP A 148 25.79 -7.45 8.59
C TRP A 148 27.24 -7.66 9.04
N SER A 149 27.47 -8.54 10.00
CA SER A 149 28.80 -8.92 10.50
C SER A 149 29.46 -9.98 9.62
#